data_AF-A0A8D8RF82-F1
#
_entry.id   AF-A0A8D8RF82-F1
#
_cell.length_a   1.000
_cell.length_b   1.000
_cell.length_c   1.000
_cell.angle_alpha   90.00
_cell.angle_beta   90.00
_cell.angle_gamma   90.00
#
_symmetry.space_group_name_H-M   'P 1'
#
loop_
_entity.id
_entity.type
_entity.pdbx_description
1 polymer ?
#
loop_
_entity_poly.entity_id
_entity_poly.type
_entity_poly.pdbx_seq_one_letter_code
_entity_poly.pdbx_strand_id
1 'polypeptide(L)'
;ERVKYVSGFTGESAYAIITMNKALIWVDSRFYISAAKEMDDSWTMMKSSEESTPSRSGWLVDNLKPGSKVGIDPNVMPYENYNFWENKLKTKNMSFVPDKTNLIDSIWDKRPAYTNAPLMIMDIKYTGKEIGKKVEEVRESMKKQSATILVVTELDGVAYMTNLRGGDIPYNPVFYGYLIITVTEIHLFTDEKRITPEVKEHFKAEKADIIVHPYADVHTFLGNEIKKTTKTDMVWIPDTSAYSIASLATPDSLIVDAIPAQLMKSIKNEAEIKGMTESAIRDSAALVSYLSWLESEVKAGHNVNEISE
;
A
#
# COMPACT_ATOMS: atom_id res chain seq x y z
N GLU A 1 -3.81 -6.76 8.85
CA GLU A 1 -3.45 -7.27 10.19
C GLU A 1 -3.40 -8.82 10.32
N ARG A 2 -3.11 -9.57 9.25
CA ARG A 2 -3.07 -11.05 9.35
C ARG A 2 -1.96 -11.57 10.26
N VAL A 3 -0.79 -10.91 10.26
CA VAL A 3 0.34 -11.24 11.16
C VAL A 3 -0.09 -11.09 12.61
N LYS A 4 -0.65 -9.93 12.99
CA LYS A 4 -1.22 -9.68 14.32
C LYS A 4 -2.20 -10.76 14.76
N TYR A 5 -3.08 -11.22 13.86
CA TYR A 5 -4.03 -12.27 14.19
C TYR A 5 -3.36 -13.61 14.55
N VAL A 6 -2.31 -14.03 13.83
CA VAL A 6 -1.66 -15.33 14.07
C VAL A 6 -0.55 -15.29 15.11
N SER A 7 0.07 -14.12 15.36
CA SER A 7 1.23 -14.01 16.24
C SER A 7 1.03 -13.14 17.47
N GLY A 8 -0.07 -12.38 17.55
CA GLY A 8 -0.27 -11.35 18.59
C GLY A 8 0.54 -10.07 18.36
N PHE A 9 1.55 -10.07 17.50
CA PHE A 9 2.42 -8.92 17.26
C PHE A 9 1.71 -7.78 16.54
N THR A 10 1.72 -6.59 17.14
CA THR A 10 0.97 -5.41 16.70
C THR A 10 1.81 -4.38 15.94
N GLY A 11 3.12 -4.59 15.80
CA GLY A 11 3.99 -3.67 15.07
C GLY A 11 3.65 -3.58 13.58
N GLU A 12 3.93 -2.42 13.00
CA GLU A 12 3.56 -2.08 11.62
C GLU A 12 4.38 -2.82 10.55
N SER A 13 5.54 -3.36 10.93
CA SER A 13 6.51 -3.98 10.03
C SER A 13 6.89 -5.37 10.53
N ALA A 14 6.34 -6.40 9.88
CA ALA A 14 6.70 -7.79 10.14
C ALA A 14 6.52 -8.69 8.93
N TYR A 15 7.33 -9.73 8.87
CA TYR A 15 7.20 -10.82 7.91
C TYR A 15 7.23 -12.16 8.62
N ALA A 16 6.16 -12.93 8.49
CA ALA A 16 6.05 -14.25 9.10
C ALA A 16 6.36 -15.36 8.09
N ILE A 17 7.07 -16.39 8.54
CA ILE A 17 7.22 -17.67 7.85
C ILE A 17 6.74 -18.76 8.80
N ILE A 18 5.73 -19.53 8.37
CA ILE A 18 5.19 -20.66 9.12
C ILE A 18 5.52 -21.92 8.32
N THR A 19 6.10 -22.89 9.02
CA THR A 19 6.38 -24.23 8.51
C THR A 19 5.64 -25.26 9.37
N MET A 20 5.72 -26.53 9.01
CA MET A 20 5.15 -27.61 9.83
C MET A 20 5.68 -27.67 11.27
N ASN A 21 6.87 -27.08 11.54
CA ASN A 21 7.59 -27.27 12.79
C ASN A 21 8.06 -25.97 13.46
N LYS A 22 7.94 -24.82 12.78
CA LYS A 22 8.46 -23.53 13.24
C LYS A 22 7.58 -22.40 12.75
N ALA A 23 7.34 -21.40 13.60
CA ALA A 23 6.80 -20.10 13.25
C ALA A 23 7.87 -19.04 13.52
N LEU A 24 8.25 -18.28 12.49
CA LEU A 24 9.30 -17.26 12.57
C LEU A 24 8.74 -15.93 12.12
N ILE A 25 9.20 -14.85 12.75
CA ILE A 25 8.78 -13.50 12.40
C ILE A 25 9.97 -12.54 12.39
N TRP A 26 10.22 -11.94 11.22
CA TRP A 26 11.25 -10.93 11.05
C TRP A 26 10.70 -9.59 11.48
N VAL A 27 11.38 -8.99 12.45
CA VAL A 27 11.03 -7.74 13.11
C VAL A 27 12.24 -6.80 13.02
N ASP A 28 12.02 -5.49 12.90
CA ASP A 28 13.10 -4.49 12.95
C ASP A 28 13.36 -3.99 14.38
N SER A 29 14.49 -3.31 14.60
CA SER A 29 14.97 -2.94 15.94
C SER A 29 14.01 -2.07 16.75
N ARG A 30 13.07 -1.36 16.11
CA ARG A 30 12.06 -0.53 16.79
C ARG A 30 11.11 -1.37 17.64
N PHE A 31 10.93 -2.64 17.28
CA PHE A 31 9.89 -3.49 17.86
C PHE A 31 10.40 -4.70 18.63
N TYR A 32 11.71 -4.83 18.90
CA TYR A 32 12.23 -6.01 19.62
C TYR A 32 11.62 -6.19 21.02
N ILE A 33 11.43 -5.10 21.75
CA ILE A 33 10.87 -5.13 23.11
C ILE A 33 9.37 -5.45 23.07
N SER A 34 8.62 -4.85 22.14
CA SER A 34 7.18 -5.11 22.01
C SER A 34 6.91 -6.51 21.48
N ALA A 35 7.63 -6.96 20.45
CA ALA A 35 7.53 -8.31 19.92
C ALA A 35 7.80 -9.37 20.99
N ALA A 36 8.84 -9.19 21.82
CA ALA A 36 9.14 -10.10 22.93
C ALA A 36 8.05 -10.13 24.02
N LYS A 37 7.25 -9.07 24.16
CA LYS A 37 6.13 -9.02 25.13
C LYS A 37 4.82 -9.53 24.55
N GLU A 38 4.60 -9.38 23.25
CA GLU A 38 3.33 -9.63 22.59
C GLU A 38 3.22 -11.06 22.02
N MET A 39 4.34 -11.65 21.61
CA MET A 39 4.37 -12.97 20.99
C MET A 39 4.54 -14.06 22.04
N ASP A 40 3.91 -15.21 21.82
CA ASP A 40 4.10 -16.40 22.65
C ASP A 40 5.34 -17.22 22.25
N ASP A 41 5.66 -18.24 23.05
CA ASP A 41 6.83 -19.10 22.88
C ASP A 41 6.80 -19.98 21.60
N SER A 42 5.68 -20.02 20.87
CA SER A 42 5.61 -20.73 19.59
C SER A 42 6.31 -19.96 18.46
N TRP A 43 6.54 -18.66 18.64
CA TRP A 43 7.16 -17.77 17.68
C TRP A 43 8.65 -17.56 17.97
N THR A 44 9.46 -17.71 16.93
CA THR A 44 10.87 -17.28 16.96
C THR A 44 11.00 -15.88 16.37
N MET A 45 11.37 -14.90 17.20
CA MET A 45 11.70 -13.56 16.73
C MET A 45 13.03 -13.57 15.96
N MET A 46 12.99 -13.10 14.72
CA MET A 46 14.14 -12.92 13.84
C MET A 46 14.49 -11.43 13.78
N LYS A 47 15.63 -11.05 14.34
CA LYS A 47 16.02 -9.65 14.52
C LYS A 47 16.69 -9.11 13.26
N SER A 48 15.92 -8.45 12.40
CA SER A 48 16.33 -8.12 11.03
C SER A 48 17.55 -7.20 10.92
N SER A 49 17.91 -6.47 11.97
CA SER A 49 19.08 -5.58 11.99
C SER A 49 20.37 -6.27 12.47
N GLU A 50 20.30 -7.52 12.93
CA GLU A 50 21.49 -8.26 13.37
C GLU A 50 22.11 -9.01 12.18
N GLU A 51 23.42 -8.87 11.98
CA GLU A 51 24.16 -9.49 10.87
C GLU A 51 24.05 -11.02 10.86
N SER A 52 23.94 -11.63 12.05
CA SER A 52 23.75 -13.07 12.22
C SER A 52 22.36 -13.57 11.81
N THR A 53 21.38 -12.67 11.65
CA THR A 53 20.01 -13.06 11.29
C THR A 53 19.94 -13.31 9.79
N PRO A 54 19.60 -14.54 9.35
CA PRO A 54 19.52 -14.84 7.93
C PRO A 54 18.39 -14.04 7.28
N SER A 55 18.61 -13.66 6.01
CA SER A 55 17.51 -13.16 5.18
C SER A 55 16.38 -14.20 5.09
N ARG A 56 15.14 -13.74 4.94
CA ARG A 56 13.95 -14.61 4.81
C ARG A 56 14.10 -15.69 3.74
N SER A 57 14.55 -15.31 2.55
CA SER A 57 14.81 -16.26 1.46
C SER A 57 16.01 -17.17 1.74
N GLY A 58 17.06 -16.68 2.40
CA GLY A 58 18.18 -17.51 2.84
C GLY A 58 17.74 -18.57 3.86
N TRP A 59 16.96 -18.16 4.85
CA TRP A 59 16.42 -19.09 5.86
C TRP A 59 15.61 -20.21 5.22
N LEU A 60 14.74 -19.91 4.24
CA LEU A 60 13.99 -20.92 3.50
C LEU A 60 14.91 -21.91 2.77
N VAL A 61 15.93 -21.42 2.07
CA VAL A 61 16.89 -22.24 1.32
C VAL A 61 17.72 -23.14 2.23
N ASP A 62 18.07 -22.65 3.42
CA ASP A 62 18.93 -23.37 4.36
C ASP A 62 18.16 -24.37 5.25
N ASN A 63 16.87 -24.13 5.50
CA ASN A 63 16.07 -24.91 6.46
C ASN A 63 15.06 -25.86 5.82
N LEU A 64 14.65 -25.64 4.57
CA LEU A 64 13.69 -26.51 3.90
C LEU A 64 14.40 -27.58 3.05
N LYS A 65 13.72 -28.71 2.86
CA LYS A 65 14.25 -29.80 2.02
C LYS A 65 14.27 -29.36 0.55
N PRO A 66 15.26 -29.80 -0.25
CA PRO A 66 15.22 -29.62 -1.70
C PRO A 66 13.91 -30.15 -2.27
N GLY A 67 13.32 -29.45 -3.24
CA GLY A 67 12.01 -29.81 -3.80
C GLY A 67 10.79 -29.24 -3.06
N SER A 68 10.98 -28.62 -1.89
CA SER A 68 9.86 -28.07 -1.10
C SER A 68 9.07 -26.99 -1.84
N LYS A 69 7.78 -26.91 -1.53
CA LYS A 69 6.86 -25.89 -2.02
C LYS A 69 6.58 -24.86 -0.93
N VAL A 70 6.64 -23.57 -1.28
CA VAL A 70 6.40 -22.47 -0.35
C VAL A 70 5.14 -21.72 -0.78
N GLY A 71 4.07 -21.81 0.02
CA GLY A 71 2.83 -21.09 -0.26
C GLY A 71 2.96 -19.58 -0.01
N ILE A 72 2.39 -18.76 -0.89
CA ILE A 72 2.35 -17.30 -0.73
C ILE A 72 1.00 -16.73 -1.22
N ASP A 73 0.51 -15.68 -0.57
CA ASP A 73 -0.59 -14.87 -1.10
C ASP A 73 -0.01 -13.82 -2.08
N PRO A 74 -0.31 -13.93 -3.40
CA PRO A 74 0.31 -13.07 -4.40
C PRO A 74 -0.20 -11.63 -4.34
N ASN A 75 -1.25 -11.33 -3.57
CA ASN A 75 -1.77 -9.97 -3.40
C ASN A 75 -0.97 -9.15 -2.36
N VAL A 76 -0.13 -9.80 -1.55
CA VAL A 76 0.65 -9.15 -0.48
C VAL A 76 2.16 -9.36 -0.61
N MET A 77 2.61 -9.99 -1.70
CA MET A 77 4.01 -10.15 -2.04
C MET A 77 4.37 -9.19 -3.18
N PRO A 78 5.27 -8.20 -2.97
CA PRO A 78 5.76 -7.36 -4.06
C PRO A 78 6.42 -8.20 -5.17
N TYR A 79 6.22 -7.80 -6.43
CA TYR A 79 6.69 -8.52 -7.60
C TYR A 79 8.21 -8.75 -7.60
N GLU A 80 9.00 -7.73 -7.28
CA GLU A 80 10.45 -7.84 -7.22
C GLU A 80 10.90 -8.81 -6.13
N ASN A 81 10.28 -8.75 -4.95
CA ASN A 81 10.54 -9.68 -3.85
C ASN A 81 10.22 -11.11 -4.27
N TYR A 82 9.08 -11.34 -4.93
CA TYR A 82 8.72 -12.66 -5.45
C TYR A 82 9.81 -13.20 -6.37
N ASN A 83 10.21 -12.44 -7.39
CA ASN A 83 11.21 -12.89 -8.37
C ASN A 83 12.57 -13.15 -7.73
N PHE A 84 13.00 -12.26 -6.83
CA PHE A 84 14.26 -12.43 -6.11
C PHE A 84 14.28 -13.71 -5.27
N TRP A 85 13.19 -13.99 -4.56
CA TRP A 85 13.10 -15.18 -3.70
C TRP A 85 12.93 -16.45 -4.54
N GLU A 86 12.10 -16.41 -5.59
CA GLU A 86 11.89 -17.54 -6.49
C GLU A 86 13.20 -18.01 -7.14
N ASN A 87 14.06 -17.07 -7.57
CA ASN A 87 15.37 -17.40 -8.11
C ASN A 87 16.29 -18.07 -7.07
N LYS A 88 16.24 -17.64 -5.81
CA LYS A 88 16.98 -18.30 -4.72
C LYS A 88 16.44 -19.69 -4.43
N LEU A 89 15.13 -19.86 -4.35
CA LEU A 89 14.47 -21.14 -4.07
C LEU A 89 14.79 -22.20 -5.15
N LYS A 90 14.84 -21.79 -6.43
CA LYS A 90 15.21 -22.66 -7.55
C LYS A 90 16.59 -23.31 -7.41
N THR A 91 17.53 -22.69 -6.71
CA THR A 91 18.87 -23.29 -6.45
C THR A 91 18.82 -24.60 -5.66
N LYS A 92 17.71 -24.85 -4.94
CA LYS A 92 17.43 -26.10 -4.22
C LYS A 92 16.25 -26.87 -4.82
N ASN A 93 15.90 -26.61 -6.08
CA ASN A 93 14.71 -27.17 -6.73
C ASN A 93 13.40 -26.87 -5.97
N MET A 94 13.38 -25.81 -5.15
CA MET A 94 12.18 -25.35 -4.47
C MET A 94 11.44 -24.33 -5.36
N SER A 95 10.16 -24.09 -5.07
CA SER A 95 9.39 -23.06 -5.76
C SER A 95 8.33 -22.47 -4.85
N PHE A 96 7.92 -21.24 -5.16
CA PHE A 96 6.65 -20.73 -4.65
C PHE A 96 5.46 -21.47 -5.26
N VAL A 97 4.35 -21.41 -4.52
CA VAL A 97 3.01 -21.80 -4.95
C VAL A 97 2.09 -20.62 -4.61
N PRO A 98 1.85 -19.70 -5.56
CA PRO A 98 0.93 -18.59 -5.35
C PRO A 98 -0.51 -19.09 -5.19
N ASP A 99 -1.17 -18.66 -4.12
CA ASP A 99 -2.60 -18.92 -3.89
C ASP A 99 -3.28 -17.61 -3.46
N LYS A 100 -4.31 -17.20 -4.21
CA LYS A 100 -5.09 -16.00 -3.89
C LYS A 100 -5.98 -16.19 -2.66
N THR A 101 -6.22 -17.43 -2.25
CA THR A 101 -6.91 -17.77 -1.01
C THR A 101 -5.93 -17.64 0.14
N ASN A 102 -6.01 -16.53 0.89
CA ASN A 102 -5.14 -16.37 2.05
C ASN A 102 -5.52 -17.36 3.15
N LEU A 103 -4.62 -18.29 3.48
CA LEU A 103 -4.88 -19.36 4.46
C LEU A 103 -5.14 -18.86 5.89
N ILE A 104 -4.74 -17.63 6.22
CA ILE A 104 -5.07 -17.04 7.52
C ILE A 104 -6.55 -16.63 7.55
N ASP A 105 -7.10 -16.18 6.42
CA ASP A 105 -8.50 -15.76 6.34
C ASP A 105 -9.46 -16.94 6.56
N SER A 106 -9.06 -18.18 6.24
CA SER A 106 -9.91 -19.38 6.43
C SER A 106 -10.02 -19.84 7.88
N ILE A 107 -9.11 -19.39 8.75
CA ILE A 107 -9.15 -19.67 10.20
C ILE A 107 -9.59 -18.45 11.02
N TRP A 108 -9.76 -17.29 10.40
CA TRP A 108 -10.06 -16.04 11.08
C TRP A 108 -11.58 -15.82 11.27
N ASP A 109 -12.15 -16.51 12.26
CA ASP A 109 -13.60 -16.55 12.55
C ASP A 109 -14.31 -15.19 12.57
N LYS A 110 -13.68 -14.18 13.17
CA LYS A 110 -14.23 -12.82 13.34
C LYS A 110 -13.36 -11.77 12.68
N ARG A 111 -12.95 -12.02 11.43
CA ARG A 111 -12.19 -11.04 10.67
C ARG A 111 -12.98 -9.73 10.54
N PRO A 112 -12.41 -8.58 10.92
CA PRO A 112 -13.04 -7.29 10.70
C PRO A 112 -13.33 -7.07 9.22
N ALA A 113 -14.50 -6.53 8.90
CA ALA A 113 -14.80 -6.06 7.55
C ALA A 113 -13.85 -4.92 7.17
N TYR A 114 -13.57 -4.77 5.88
CA TYR A 114 -12.86 -3.59 5.41
C TYR A 114 -13.66 -2.33 5.73
N THR A 115 -12.98 -1.32 6.26
CA THR A 115 -13.55 0.01 6.44
C THR A 115 -13.98 0.56 5.08
N ASN A 116 -15.11 1.25 5.07
CA ASN A 116 -15.70 1.83 3.87
C ASN A 116 -16.26 3.21 4.18
N ALA A 117 -15.39 4.12 4.66
CA ALA A 117 -15.79 5.45 5.11
C ALA A 117 -16.33 6.32 3.95
N PRO A 118 -17.08 7.41 4.16
CA PRO A 118 -17.40 8.31 3.05
C PRO A 118 -16.14 8.88 2.36
N LEU A 119 -16.22 9.14 1.06
CA LEU A 119 -15.16 9.85 0.33
C LEU A 119 -15.27 11.35 0.59
N MET A 120 -14.13 12.01 0.73
CA MET A 120 -14.02 13.45 0.89
C MET A 120 -13.43 14.06 -0.38
N ILE A 121 -14.11 15.06 -0.93
CA ILE A 121 -13.64 15.84 -2.08
C ILE A 121 -12.63 16.89 -1.61
N MET A 122 -11.48 16.95 -2.29
CA MET A 122 -10.48 17.98 -2.07
C MET A 122 -10.62 19.07 -3.12
N ASP A 123 -11.11 20.24 -2.69
CA ASP A 123 -11.24 21.44 -3.52
C ASP A 123 -9.88 21.86 -4.13
N ILE A 124 -9.91 22.34 -5.38
CA ILE A 124 -8.75 22.84 -6.14
C ILE A 124 -7.92 23.86 -5.34
N LYS A 125 -8.53 24.65 -4.45
CA LYS A 125 -7.79 25.61 -3.60
C LYS A 125 -6.83 24.94 -2.62
N TYR A 126 -7.02 23.66 -2.31
CA TYR A 126 -6.13 22.85 -1.46
C TYR A 126 -5.18 21.99 -2.29
N THR A 127 -5.62 21.48 -3.43
CA THR A 127 -4.83 20.55 -4.26
C THR A 127 -3.93 21.28 -5.27
N GLY A 128 -4.30 22.49 -5.67
CA GLY A 128 -3.57 23.35 -6.60
C GLY A 128 -3.49 22.85 -8.05
N LYS A 129 -4.02 21.66 -8.36
CA LYS A 129 -3.96 21.06 -9.69
C LYS A 129 -5.16 20.15 -9.95
N GLU A 130 -5.81 20.40 -11.08
CA GLU A 130 -6.97 19.65 -11.55
C GLU A 130 -6.60 18.19 -11.85
N ILE A 131 -7.54 17.25 -11.68
CA ILE A 131 -7.35 15.83 -12.07
C ILE A 131 -6.95 15.73 -13.54
N GLY A 132 -7.66 16.42 -14.45
CA GLY A 132 -7.36 16.39 -15.89
C GLY A 132 -5.91 16.78 -16.20
N LYS A 133 -5.38 17.80 -15.52
CA LYS A 133 -3.99 18.24 -15.67
C LYS A 133 -2.99 17.23 -15.12
N LYS A 134 -3.30 16.56 -14.00
CA LYS A 134 -2.48 15.46 -13.49
C LYS A 134 -2.41 14.31 -14.50
N VAL A 135 -3.54 13.97 -15.14
CA VAL A 135 -3.60 12.88 -16.13
C VAL A 135 -2.85 13.25 -17.41
N GLU A 136 -2.89 14.52 -17.85
CA GLU A 136 -2.07 15.00 -18.98
C GLU A 136 -0.57 14.75 -18.72
N GLU A 137 -0.03 15.18 -17.57
CA GLU A 137 1.38 14.98 -17.18
C GLU A 137 1.75 13.49 -17.05
N VAL A 138 0.82 12.68 -16.53
CA VAL A 138 0.97 11.22 -16.48
C VAL A 138 1.09 10.64 -17.89
N ARG A 139 0.19 11.01 -18.81
CA ARG A 139 0.21 10.50 -20.19
C ARG A 139 1.44 10.95 -20.97
N GLU A 140 1.95 12.16 -20.71
CA GLU A 140 3.24 12.59 -21.25
C GLU A 140 4.40 11.72 -20.76
N SER A 141 4.39 11.35 -19.48
CA SER A 141 5.38 10.45 -18.90
C SER A 141 5.26 9.02 -19.44
N MET A 142 4.03 8.51 -19.60
CA MET A 142 3.76 7.23 -20.25
C MET A 142 4.31 7.19 -21.66
N LYS A 143 4.10 8.26 -22.45
CA LYS A 143 4.64 8.38 -23.81
C LYS A 143 6.17 8.31 -23.84
N LYS A 144 6.86 8.95 -22.89
CA LYS A 144 8.33 8.89 -22.78
C LYS A 144 8.83 7.48 -22.46
N GLN A 145 8.06 6.72 -21.70
CA GLN A 145 8.38 5.33 -21.33
C GLN A 145 7.79 4.29 -22.30
N SER A 146 7.14 4.71 -23.39
CA SER A 146 6.40 3.81 -24.31
C SER A 146 5.34 2.95 -23.61
N ALA A 147 4.81 3.42 -22.48
CA ALA A 147 3.72 2.76 -21.76
C ALA A 147 2.36 3.13 -22.33
N THR A 148 1.49 2.13 -22.50
CA THR A 148 0.09 2.33 -22.94
C THR A 148 -0.89 2.16 -21.80
N ILE A 149 -0.49 1.49 -20.73
CA ILE A 149 -1.25 1.27 -19.50
C ILE A 149 -0.35 1.64 -18.32
N LEU A 150 -0.84 2.51 -17.43
CA LEU A 150 -0.23 2.77 -16.13
C LEU A 150 -1.19 2.26 -15.04
N VAL A 151 -0.67 1.49 -14.09
CA VAL A 151 -1.42 1.03 -12.91
C VAL A 151 -0.89 1.74 -11.67
N VAL A 152 -1.78 2.43 -10.95
CA VAL A 152 -1.50 3.02 -9.63
C VAL A 152 -2.08 2.08 -8.58
N THR A 153 -1.21 1.53 -7.74
CA THR A 153 -1.58 0.55 -6.71
C THR A 153 -1.49 1.13 -5.30
N GLU A 154 -0.69 2.18 -5.08
CA GLU A 154 -0.60 2.85 -3.79
C GLU A 154 -1.81 3.77 -3.55
N LEU A 155 -2.43 3.61 -2.38
CA LEU A 155 -3.70 4.29 -2.06
C LEU A 155 -3.56 5.81 -1.99
N ASP A 156 -2.40 6.31 -1.56
CA ASP A 156 -2.11 7.75 -1.55
C ASP A 156 -1.89 8.29 -2.97
N GLY A 157 -1.34 7.48 -3.88
CA GLY A 157 -1.30 7.75 -5.32
C GLY A 157 -2.71 7.86 -5.91
N VAL A 158 -3.60 6.91 -5.60
CA VAL A 158 -5.00 6.95 -6.05
C VAL A 158 -5.73 8.18 -5.50
N ALA A 159 -5.60 8.46 -4.21
CA ALA A 159 -6.18 9.65 -3.57
C ALA A 159 -5.65 10.97 -4.17
N TYR A 160 -4.34 11.05 -4.44
CA TYR A 160 -3.72 12.21 -5.08
C TYR A 160 -4.22 12.41 -6.51
N MET A 161 -4.28 11.35 -7.31
CA MET A 161 -4.68 11.43 -8.71
C MET A 161 -6.15 11.77 -8.89
N THR A 162 -7.00 11.43 -7.93
CA THR A 162 -8.46 11.67 -7.99
C THR A 162 -8.90 12.93 -7.25
N ASN A 163 -8.00 13.65 -6.57
CA ASN A 163 -8.36 14.75 -5.65
C ASN A 163 -9.44 14.31 -4.63
N LEU A 164 -9.39 13.05 -4.20
CA LEU A 164 -10.27 12.49 -3.17
C LEU A 164 -9.45 12.06 -1.95
N ARG A 165 -10.11 11.97 -0.80
CA ARG A 165 -9.59 11.37 0.43
C ARG A 165 -10.60 10.38 0.99
N GLY A 166 -10.13 9.47 1.84
CA GLY A 166 -10.96 8.50 2.52
C GLY A 166 -10.55 8.32 3.97
N GLY A 167 -11.19 7.37 4.66
CA GLY A 167 -10.89 7.05 6.05
C GLY A 167 -10.76 5.55 6.27
N ASP A 168 -10.29 4.80 5.27
CA ASP A 168 -10.29 3.33 5.34
C ASP A 168 -9.18 2.79 6.23
N ILE A 169 -8.07 3.52 6.30
CA ILE A 169 -6.90 3.17 7.10
C ILE A 169 -6.78 4.22 8.23
N PRO A 170 -6.76 3.81 9.51
CA PRO A 170 -6.56 4.73 10.62
C PRO A 170 -5.34 5.63 10.40
N TYR A 171 -5.51 6.92 10.71
CA TYR A 171 -4.49 7.98 10.59
C TYR A 171 -3.98 8.27 9.16
N ASN A 172 -4.50 7.57 8.14
CA ASN A 172 -4.09 7.74 6.76
C ASN A 172 -5.33 8.09 5.92
N PRO A 173 -5.46 9.32 5.40
CA PRO A 173 -6.68 9.79 4.74
C PRO A 173 -6.84 9.24 3.31
N VAL A 174 -6.79 7.92 3.16
CA VAL A 174 -6.83 7.18 1.90
C VAL A 174 -8.04 6.24 1.88
N PHE A 175 -8.36 5.73 0.69
CA PHE A 175 -9.42 4.74 0.49
C PHE A 175 -8.90 3.58 -0.36
N TYR A 176 -9.47 2.39 -0.18
CA TYR A 176 -9.16 1.25 -1.03
C TYR A 176 -9.53 1.55 -2.48
N GLY A 177 -8.51 1.57 -3.35
CA GLY A 177 -8.73 1.63 -4.77
C GLY A 177 -7.50 1.35 -5.61
N TYR A 178 -7.74 1.06 -6.89
CA TYR A 178 -6.75 1.06 -7.94
C TYR A 178 -7.12 2.11 -8.98
N LEU A 179 -6.13 2.71 -9.63
CA LEU A 179 -6.35 3.57 -10.79
C LEU A 179 -5.58 2.99 -11.98
N ILE A 180 -6.28 2.72 -13.08
CA ILE A 180 -5.66 2.33 -14.34
C ILE A 180 -5.86 3.48 -15.32
N ILE A 181 -4.76 4.04 -15.81
CA ILE A 181 -4.75 5.11 -16.81
C ILE A 181 -4.27 4.50 -18.12
N THR A 182 -5.12 4.52 -19.14
CA THR A 182 -4.72 4.18 -20.51
C THR A 182 -4.40 5.45 -21.29
N VAL A 183 -3.95 5.28 -22.53
CA VAL A 183 -3.73 6.41 -23.45
C VAL A 183 -4.96 7.30 -23.64
N THR A 184 -6.17 6.77 -23.45
CA THR A 184 -7.45 7.47 -23.70
C THR A 184 -8.36 7.53 -22.49
N GLU A 185 -8.36 6.53 -21.62
CA GLU A 185 -9.34 6.37 -20.54
C GLU A 185 -8.70 6.38 -19.16
N ILE A 186 -9.53 6.59 -18.14
CA ILE A 186 -9.16 6.57 -16.72
C ILE A 186 -10.16 5.67 -16.00
N HIS A 187 -9.68 4.63 -15.32
CA HIS A 187 -10.51 3.64 -14.65
C HIS A 187 -10.18 3.59 -13.17
N LEU A 188 -11.16 3.91 -12.33
CA LEU A 188 -11.05 3.84 -10.87
C LEU A 188 -11.76 2.58 -10.36
N PHE A 189 -11.03 1.71 -9.64
CA PHE A 189 -11.59 0.51 -9.02
C PHE A 189 -11.74 0.79 -7.53
N THR A 190 -12.97 0.92 -7.03
CA THR A 190 -13.26 1.16 -5.61
C THR A 190 -14.66 0.62 -5.28
N ASP A 191 -15.19 0.87 -4.08
CA ASP A 191 -16.60 0.59 -3.81
C ASP A 191 -17.49 1.65 -4.48
N GLU A 192 -18.20 1.24 -5.52
CA GLU A 192 -19.09 2.10 -6.31
C GLU A 192 -20.16 2.79 -5.46
N LYS A 193 -20.55 2.21 -4.31
CA LYS A 193 -21.52 2.82 -3.40
C LYS A 193 -21.05 4.15 -2.82
N ARG A 194 -19.74 4.42 -2.85
CA ARG A 194 -19.15 5.68 -2.38
C ARG A 194 -19.16 6.79 -3.42
N ILE A 195 -19.47 6.46 -4.69
CA ILE A 195 -19.48 7.42 -5.79
C ILE A 195 -20.83 8.13 -5.84
N THR A 196 -20.98 9.12 -4.96
CA THR A 196 -22.18 9.96 -4.87
C THR A 196 -22.30 10.89 -6.09
N PRO A 197 -23.47 11.52 -6.32
CA PRO A 197 -23.62 12.53 -7.36
C PRO A 197 -22.58 13.67 -7.25
N GLU A 198 -22.22 14.07 -6.03
CA GLU A 198 -21.22 15.10 -5.77
C GLU A 198 -19.82 14.66 -6.22
N VAL A 199 -19.44 13.39 -6.01
CA VAL A 199 -18.17 12.84 -6.49
C VAL A 199 -18.15 12.78 -8.03
N LYS A 200 -19.27 12.43 -8.67
CA LYS A 200 -19.38 12.44 -10.13
C LYS A 200 -19.26 13.86 -10.69
N GLU A 201 -19.85 14.84 -10.02
CA GLU A 201 -19.76 16.23 -10.43
C GLU A 201 -18.35 16.80 -10.20
N HIS A 202 -17.69 16.40 -9.12
CA HIS A 202 -16.27 16.70 -8.88
C HIS A 202 -15.39 16.24 -10.04
N PHE A 203 -15.54 15.00 -10.52
CA PHE A 203 -14.76 14.51 -11.66
C PHE A 203 -14.97 15.36 -12.93
N LYS A 204 -16.22 15.76 -13.22
CA LYS A 204 -16.51 16.66 -14.35
C LYS A 204 -15.90 18.04 -14.17
N ALA A 205 -16.05 18.64 -12.99
CA ALA A 205 -15.49 19.96 -12.66
C ALA A 205 -13.96 19.97 -12.77
N GLU A 206 -13.31 18.86 -12.39
CA GLU A 206 -11.87 18.62 -12.46
C GLU A 206 -11.38 18.17 -13.86
N LYS A 207 -12.27 18.23 -14.88
CA LYS A 207 -11.99 17.89 -16.29
C LYS A 207 -11.45 16.47 -16.48
N ALA A 208 -12.01 15.52 -15.74
CA ALA A 208 -11.63 14.11 -15.83
C ALA A 208 -12.86 13.22 -16.01
N ASP A 209 -12.85 12.40 -17.07
CA ASP A 209 -13.85 11.37 -17.28
C ASP A 209 -13.35 10.06 -16.65
N ILE A 210 -13.74 9.83 -15.39
CA ILE A 210 -13.34 8.64 -14.62
C ILE A 210 -14.45 7.61 -14.69
N ILE A 211 -14.12 6.46 -15.26
CA ILE A 211 -14.98 5.28 -15.30
C ILE A 211 -14.76 4.48 -14.02
N VAL A 212 -15.80 4.31 -13.22
CA VAL A 212 -15.70 3.57 -11.95
C VAL A 212 -16.11 2.11 -12.15
N HIS A 213 -15.35 1.21 -11.53
CA HIS A 213 -15.60 -0.23 -11.50
C HIS A 213 -15.58 -0.76 -10.05
N PRO A 214 -16.18 -1.93 -9.78
CA PRO A 214 -15.97 -2.65 -8.53
C PRO A 214 -14.49 -2.91 -8.24
N TYR A 215 -14.06 -2.72 -6.98
CA TYR A 215 -12.69 -2.98 -6.54
C TYR A 215 -12.15 -4.37 -6.95
N ALA A 216 -13.02 -5.40 -6.90
CA ALA A 216 -12.65 -6.77 -7.21
C ALA A 216 -12.35 -7.04 -8.70
N ASP A 217 -12.78 -6.14 -9.60
CA ASP A 217 -12.69 -6.37 -11.04
C ASP A 217 -11.33 -5.98 -11.64
N VAL A 218 -10.44 -5.35 -10.86
CA VAL A 218 -9.15 -4.82 -11.32
C VAL A 218 -8.30 -5.88 -12.06
N HIS A 219 -8.21 -7.11 -11.54
CA HIS A 219 -7.41 -8.17 -12.18
C HIS A 219 -8.01 -8.60 -13.52
N THR A 220 -9.33 -8.75 -13.57
CA THR A 220 -10.05 -9.16 -14.78
C THR A 220 -9.97 -8.07 -15.85
N PHE A 221 -10.20 -6.82 -15.46
CA PHE A 221 -10.10 -5.67 -16.35
C PHE A 221 -8.69 -5.54 -16.93
N LEU A 222 -7.67 -5.46 -16.05
CA LEU A 222 -6.28 -5.31 -16.49
C LEU A 222 -5.84 -6.46 -17.39
N GLY A 223 -6.18 -7.70 -17.03
CA GLY A 223 -5.88 -8.87 -17.86
C GLY A 223 -6.57 -8.85 -19.23
N ASN A 224 -7.75 -8.23 -19.35
CA ASN A 224 -8.43 -8.05 -20.62
C ASN A 224 -7.83 -6.91 -21.45
N GLU A 225 -7.44 -5.80 -20.81
CA GLU A 225 -6.74 -4.70 -21.49
C GLU A 225 -5.40 -5.16 -22.06
N ILE A 226 -4.60 -5.89 -21.28
CA ILE A 226 -3.31 -6.46 -21.74
C ILE A 226 -3.50 -7.38 -22.94
N LYS A 227 -4.60 -8.14 -23.03
CA LYS A 227 -4.85 -9.00 -24.21
C LYS A 227 -5.16 -8.22 -25.48
N LYS A 228 -5.62 -6.97 -25.35
CA LYS A 228 -5.90 -6.08 -26.49
C LYS A 228 -4.64 -5.37 -26.97
N THR A 229 -3.57 -5.37 -26.18
CA THR A 229 -2.33 -4.68 -26.53
C THR A 229 -1.50 -5.46 -27.55
N THR A 230 -0.65 -4.75 -28.26
CA THR A 230 0.34 -5.28 -29.19
C THR A 230 1.64 -5.62 -28.45
N LYS A 231 2.60 -6.27 -29.13
CA LYS A 231 3.91 -6.61 -28.52
C LYS A 231 4.76 -5.41 -28.13
N THR A 232 4.46 -4.22 -28.64
CA THR A 232 5.21 -2.98 -28.34
C THR A 232 4.62 -2.19 -27.19
N ASP A 233 3.45 -2.58 -26.71
CA ASP A 233 2.72 -1.87 -25.69
C ASP A 233 3.20 -2.31 -24.31
N MET A 234 3.65 -1.35 -23.51
CA MET A 234 4.17 -1.61 -22.17
C MET A 234 3.14 -1.30 -21.09
N VAL A 235 3.07 -2.16 -20.08
CA VAL A 235 2.33 -1.93 -18.83
C VAL A 235 3.31 -1.39 -17.81
N TRP A 236 3.05 -0.21 -17.28
CA TRP A 236 3.86 0.39 -16.23
C TRP A 236 3.19 0.24 -14.88
N ILE A 237 3.91 -0.33 -13.93
CA ILE A 237 3.50 -0.52 -12.54
C ILE A 237 4.60 -0.01 -11.59
N PRO A 238 4.25 0.40 -10.36
CA PRO A 238 5.26 0.69 -9.34
C PRO A 238 5.95 -0.59 -8.86
N ASP A 239 7.19 -0.45 -8.41
CA ASP A 239 8.04 -1.50 -7.81
C ASP A 239 7.42 -2.19 -6.58
N THR A 240 6.57 -1.46 -5.85
CA THR A 240 5.82 -1.97 -4.70
C THR A 240 4.64 -2.87 -5.08
N SER A 241 4.29 -2.96 -6.36
CA SER A 241 3.10 -3.68 -6.82
C SER A 241 3.12 -5.15 -6.45
N ALA A 242 1.96 -5.64 -6.01
CA ALA A 242 1.76 -7.05 -5.72
C ALA A 242 2.01 -7.93 -6.95
N TYR A 243 2.58 -9.11 -6.72
CA TYR A 243 2.83 -10.11 -7.75
C TYR A 243 1.56 -10.44 -8.54
N SER A 244 0.39 -10.47 -7.91
CA SER A 244 -0.88 -10.79 -8.57
C SER A 244 -1.30 -9.81 -9.67
N ILE A 245 -0.88 -8.54 -9.58
CA ILE A 245 -1.12 -7.51 -10.61
C ILE A 245 -0.03 -7.61 -11.67
N ALA A 246 1.23 -7.62 -11.24
CA ALA A 246 2.39 -7.63 -12.13
C ALA A 246 2.43 -8.86 -13.04
N SER A 247 2.08 -10.03 -12.51
CA SER A 247 2.11 -11.30 -13.24
C SER A 247 1.03 -11.44 -14.32
N LEU A 248 0.16 -10.44 -14.49
CA LEU A 248 -0.81 -10.40 -15.60
C LEU A 248 -0.13 -10.01 -16.92
N ALA A 249 0.96 -9.23 -16.84
CA ALA A 249 1.80 -8.90 -17.99
C ALA A 249 2.99 -9.87 -18.09
N THR A 250 3.52 -10.08 -19.29
CA THR A 250 4.77 -10.80 -19.46
C THR A 250 5.96 -9.90 -19.09
N PRO A 251 7.09 -10.45 -18.62
CA PRO A 251 8.26 -9.63 -18.27
C PRO A 251 8.73 -8.69 -19.40
N ASP A 252 8.61 -9.12 -20.66
CA ASP A 252 9.00 -8.32 -21.83
C ASP A 252 8.07 -7.13 -22.12
N SER A 253 6.87 -7.11 -21.53
CA SER A 253 5.84 -6.07 -21.69
C SER A 253 5.59 -5.27 -20.41
N LEU A 254 6.45 -5.43 -19.40
CA LEU A 254 6.26 -4.86 -18.07
C LEU A 254 7.38 -3.89 -17.72
N ILE A 255 7.01 -2.67 -17.36
CA ILE A 255 7.90 -1.66 -16.76
C ILE A 255 7.61 -1.64 -15.26
N VAL A 256 8.64 -1.94 -14.46
CA VAL A 256 8.59 -1.89 -13.00
C VAL A 256 9.52 -0.78 -12.56
N ASP A 257 8.95 0.38 -12.21
CA ASP A 257 9.70 1.57 -11.82
C ASP A 257 8.78 2.55 -11.08
N ALA A 258 9.35 3.54 -10.39
CA ALA A 258 8.60 4.63 -9.78
C ALA A 258 7.67 5.30 -10.79
N ILE A 259 6.39 5.44 -10.44
CA ILE A 259 5.37 5.95 -11.36
C ILE A 259 5.23 7.48 -11.28
N PRO A 260 4.72 8.16 -12.33
CA PRO A 260 4.64 9.61 -12.35
C PRO A 260 3.83 10.20 -11.19
N ALA A 261 2.78 9.51 -10.73
CA ALA A 261 1.97 9.95 -9.59
C ALA A 261 2.80 10.11 -8.29
N GLN A 262 3.78 9.23 -8.05
CA GLN A 262 4.69 9.32 -6.90
C GLN A 262 5.62 10.53 -7.01
N LEU A 263 6.19 10.74 -8.19
CA LEU A 263 7.10 11.86 -8.45
C LEU A 263 6.36 13.20 -8.38
N MET A 264 5.20 13.31 -9.01
CA MET A 264 4.39 14.53 -9.04
C MET A 264 3.95 14.97 -7.64
N LYS A 265 3.50 14.04 -6.77
CA LYS A 265 3.10 14.38 -5.39
C LYS A 265 4.28 14.64 -4.45
N SER A 266 5.50 14.26 -4.84
CA SER A 266 6.69 14.52 -4.02
C SER A 266 7.05 16.00 -4.00
N ILE A 267 6.81 16.73 -5.09
CA ILE A 267 7.07 18.16 -5.26
C ILE A 267 5.76 18.94 -5.09
N LYS A 268 5.61 19.64 -3.96
CA LYS A 268 4.35 20.32 -3.61
C LYS A 268 4.22 21.62 -4.38
N ASN A 269 3.02 21.89 -4.87
CA ASN A 269 2.70 23.18 -5.48
C ASN A 269 2.39 24.25 -4.42
N GLU A 270 2.21 25.49 -4.85
CA GLU A 270 1.99 26.63 -3.95
C GLU A 270 0.76 26.46 -3.03
N ALA A 271 -0.33 25.88 -3.53
CA ALA A 271 -1.53 25.65 -2.73
C ALA A 271 -1.29 24.58 -1.65
N GLU A 272 -0.61 23.48 -2.01
CA GLU A 272 -0.24 22.42 -1.08
C GLU A 272 0.75 22.91 -0.02
N ILE A 273 1.76 23.71 -0.40
CA ILE A 273 2.71 24.33 0.53
C ILE A 273 1.98 25.26 1.49
N LYS A 274 1.11 26.12 0.97
CA LYS A 274 0.29 27.01 1.80
C LYS A 274 -0.54 26.21 2.81
N GLY A 275 -1.20 25.14 2.37
CA GLY A 275 -1.94 24.24 3.24
C GLY A 275 -1.07 23.58 4.32
N MET A 276 0.15 23.16 3.99
CA MET A 276 1.12 22.64 4.97
C MET A 276 1.53 23.72 5.98
N THR A 277 1.77 24.96 5.55
CA THR A 277 2.08 26.07 6.46
C THR A 277 0.93 26.38 7.41
N GLU A 278 -0.29 26.53 6.89
CA GLU A 278 -1.48 26.84 7.70
C GLU A 278 -1.79 25.72 8.71
N SER A 279 -1.67 24.46 8.29
CA SER A 279 -1.86 23.32 9.19
C SER A 279 -0.77 23.25 10.27
N ALA A 280 0.50 23.47 9.92
CA ALA A 280 1.61 23.47 10.89
C ALA A 280 1.47 24.59 11.93
N ILE A 281 0.97 25.77 11.55
CA ILE A 281 0.70 26.88 12.48
C ILE A 281 -0.36 26.46 13.51
N ARG A 282 -1.47 25.86 13.06
CA ARG A 282 -2.54 25.40 13.95
C ARG A 282 -2.08 24.27 14.87
N ASP A 283 -1.33 23.32 14.33
CA ASP A 283 -0.75 22.20 15.08
C ASP A 283 0.23 22.69 16.17
N SER A 284 1.10 23.64 15.80
CA SER A 284 2.03 24.28 16.75
C SER A 284 1.29 25.01 17.87
N ALA A 285 0.20 25.73 17.56
CA ALA A 285 -0.61 26.41 18.57
C ALA A 285 -1.26 25.42 19.56
N ALA A 286 -1.73 24.27 19.06
CA ALA A 286 -2.26 23.20 19.90
C ALA A 286 -1.18 22.61 20.82
N LEU A 287 0.00 22.31 20.28
CA LEU A 287 1.13 21.81 21.07
C LEU A 287 1.58 22.82 22.14
N VAL A 288 1.67 24.11 21.80
CA VAL A 288 2.02 25.15 22.78
C VAL A 288 0.98 25.23 23.90
N SER A 289 -0.30 25.12 23.57
CA SER A 289 -1.39 25.12 24.56
C SER A 289 -1.31 23.90 25.48
N TYR A 290 -1.07 22.71 24.91
CA TYR A 290 -0.84 21.49 25.69
C TYR A 290 0.37 21.59 26.61
N LEU A 291 1.51 22.09 26.11
CA LEU A 291 2.72 22.25 26.91
C LEU A 291 2.53 23.25 28.05
N SER A 292 1.82 24.36 27.80
CA SER A 292 1.49 25.34 28.83
C SER A 292 0.57 24.76 29.91
N TRP A 293 -0.40 23.94 29.52
CA TRP A 293 -1.26 23.22 30.46
C TRP A 293 -0.45 22.22 31.28
N LEU A 294 0.34 21.37 30.64
CA LEU A 294 1.15 20.33 31.29
C LEU A 294 2.11 20.92 32.32
N GLU A 295 2.79 22.01 31.98
CA GLU A 295 3.68 22.72 32.91
C GLU A 295 2.93 23.22 34.15
N SER A 296 1.70 23.71 33.97
CA SER A 296 0.86 24.22 35.05
C SER A 296 0.40 23.10 35.99
N GLU A 297 -0.08 21.98 35.43
CA GLU A 297 -0.54 20.81 36.19
C GLU A 297 0.59 20.17 37.01
N VAL A 298 1.76 20.01 36.39
CA VAL A 298 2.95 19.45 37.06
C VAL A 298 3.40 20.37 38.20
N LYS A 299 3.41 21.69 38.00
CA LYS A 299 3.75 22.67 39.06
C LYS A 299 2.73 22.68 40.20
N ALA A 300 1.45 22.43 39.92
CA ALA A 300 0.40 22.31 40.92
C ALA A 300 0.47 20.98 41.71
N GLY A 301 1.35 20.05 41.31
CA GLY A 301 1.49 18.74 41.94
C GLY A 301 0.38 17.76 41.55
N HIS A 302 -0.34 18.03 40.46
CA HIS A 302 -1.34 17.10 39.93
C HIS A 302 -0.65 15.91 39.26
N ASN A 303 -1.29 14.74 39.34
CA ASN A 303 -0.77 13.52 38.73
C ASN A 303 -1.24 13.42 37.27
N VAL A 304 -0.33 13.67 36.34
CA VAL A 304 -0.56 13.56 34.89
C VAL A 304 0.04 12.24 34.38
N ASN A 305 -0.70 11.50 33.56
CA ASN A 305 -0.23 10.26 32.95
C ASN A 305 -0.24 10.34 31.40
N GLU A 306 0.20 9.28 30.75
CA GLU A 306 0.35 9.21 29.28
C GLU A 306 -0.97 9.38 28.49
N ILE A 307 -2.13 9.25 29.13
CA ILE A 307 -3.47 9.34 28.51
C ILE A 307 -4.19 10.63 28.94
N SER A 308 -3.51 11.50 29.70
CA SER A 308 -4.11 12.76 30.16
C SER A 308 -4.12 13.78 29.02
N GLU A 309 -5.28 14.37 28.74
CA GLU A 309 -5.53 15.38 27.70
C GLU A 309 -6.20 16.63 28.26
#